data_AF-A0A0M2HCG0-F1
#
_entry.id   AF-A0A0M2HCG0-F1
#
_cell.length_a   1.000
_cell.length_b   1.000
_cell.length_c   1.000
_cell.angle_alpha   90.00
_cell.angle_beta   90.00
_cell.angle_gamma   90.00
#
_symmetry.space_group_name_H-M   'P 1'
#
loop_
_entity.id
_entity.type
_entity.pdbx_description
1 polymer ?
#
loop_
_entity_poly.entity_id
_entity_poly.type
_entity_poly.pdbx_seq_one_letter_code
_entity_poly.pdbx_strand_id
1 'polypeptide(L)'
;MRRAPKISVFLLAGAALGIVAAMGLTFAFGGTEDASPNTGLEYSQGQVFGFLALICIPVGLAVAGLIALLFDRSSSRHAREVTVSHESVTDNPAGDPA
;
A
#
# COMPACT_ATOMS: atom_id res chain seq x y z
N MET A 1 6.82 -22.27 1.09
CA MET A 1 5.93 -21.39 0.30
C MET A 1 6.08 -19.96 0.80
N ARG A 2 6.63 -19.05 -0.01
CA ARG A 2 6.77 -17.63 0.40
C ARG A 2 5.39 -16.99 0.32
N ARG A 3 4.75 -16.75 1.47
CA ARG A 3 3.55 -15.88 1.52
C ARG A 3 4.01 -14.52 0.99
N ALA A 4 3.41 -14.07 -0.11
CA ALA A 4 3.69 -12.74 -0.64
C ALA A 4 3.49 -11.72 0.51
N PRO A 5 4.44 -10.80 0.72
CA PRO A 5 4.40 -9.86 1.83
C PRO A 5 3.10 -9.05 1.78
N LYS A 6 2.60 -8.65 2.94
CA LYS A 6 1.26 -8.04 3.18
C LYS A 6 1.01 -6.71 2.45
N ILE A 7 1.91 -6.30 1.56
CA ILE A 7 1.83 -5.10 0.75
C ILE A 7 0.60 -5.11 -0.18
N SER A 8 0.16 -6.28 -0.64
CA SER A 8 -1.00 -6.41 -1.54
C SER A 8 -2.29 -5.87 -0.93
N VAL A 9 -2.49 -6.02 0.39
CA VAL A 9 -3.66 -5.52 1.10
C VAL A 9 -3.65 -3.98 1.13
N PHE A 10 -2.49 -3.37 1.39
CA PHE A 10 -2.35 -1.92 1.37
C PHE A 10 -2.57 -1.35 -0.03
N LEU A 11 -2.02 -2.00 -1.07
CA LEU A 11 -2.25 -1.59 -2.45
C LEU A 11 -3.74 -1.70 -2.83
N LEU A 12 -4.40 -2.81 -2.49
CA LEU A 12 -5.83 -2.98 -2.77
C LEU A 12 -6.67 -1.92 -2.05
N ALA A 13 -6.36 -1.65 -0.77
CA ALA A 13 -7.03 -0.60 0.00
C ALA A 13 -6.80 0.79 -0.60
N GLY A 14 -5.57 1.09 -1.04
CA GLY A 14 -5.23 2.35 -1.71
C GLY A 14 -5.96 2.53 -3.03
N ALA A 15 -6.04 1.49 -3.86
CA ALA A 15 -6.82 1.52 -5.10
C ALA A 15 -8.31 1.71 -4.82
N ALA A 16 -8.88 0.99 -3.85
CA ALA A 16 -10.28 1.14 -3.46
C ALA A 16 -10.58 2.57 -2.97
N LEU A 17 -9.71 3.13 -2.13
CA LEU A 17 -9.85 4.52 -1.67
C LEU A 17 -9.75 5.52 -2.84
N GLY A 18 -8.86 5.27 -3.80
CA GLY A 18 -8.75 6.06 -5.03
C GLY A 18 -10.03 6.03 -5.87
N ILE A 19 -10.69 4.86 -5.99
CA ILE A 19 -11.98 4.73 -6.66
C ILE A 19 -13.06 5.54 -5.93
N VAL A 20 -13.14 5.40 -4.61
CA VAL A 20 -14.13 6.16 -3.79
C VAL A 20 -13.90 7.66 -3.93
N ALA A 21 -12.64 8.11 -3.92
CA ALA A 21 -12.30 9.52 -4.15
C ALA A 21 -12.71 10.00 -5.55
N ALA A 22 -12.43 9.21 -6.60
CA ALA A 22 -12.84 9.53 -7.96
C ALA A 22 -14.37 9.60 -8.10
N MET A 23 -15.11 8.67 -7.49
CA MET A 23 -16.57 8.73 -7.44
C MET A 23 -17.05 10.00 -6.73
N GLY A 24 -16.51 10.28 -5.54
CA GLY A 24 -16.85 11.49 -4.79
C GLY A 24 -16.60 12.74 -5.61
N LEU A 25 -15.45 12.86 -6.25
CA LEU A 25 -15.11 14.05 -7.04
C LEU A 25 -15.96 14.17 -8.32
N THR A 26 -16.38 13.05 -8.90
CA THR A 26 -17.26 13.02 -10.10
C THR A 26 -18.70 13.42 -9.77
N PHE A 27 -19.23 12.93 -8.64
CA PHE A 27 -20.66 13.06 -8.32
C PHE A 27 -20.95 14.15 -7.27
N ALA A 28 -19.95 14.68 -6.58
CA ALA A 28 -20.15 15.77 -5.61
C ALA A 28 -20.38 17.14 -6.26
N PHE A 29 -19.95 17.32 -7.51
CA PHE A 29 -20.07 18.58 -8.24
C PHE A 29 -20.77 18.32 -9.58
N GLY A 30 -21.93 18.95 -9.80
CA GLY A 30 -22.74 18.80 -11.03
C GLY A 30 -22.15 19.46 -12.28
N GLY A 31 -20.82 19.52 -12.40
CA GLY A 31 -20.10 20.30 -13.43
C GLY A 31 -19.99 19.65 -14.80
N THR A 32 -20.74 18.58 -15.08
CA THR A 32 -20.72 17.89 -16.38
C THR A 32 -21.81 18.37 -17.34
N GLU A 33 -22.66 19.31 -16.92
CA GLU A 33 -23.77 19.81 -17.75
C GLU A 33 -23.34 20.89 -18.75
N ASP A 34 -22.20 21.55 -18.51
CA ASP A 34 -21.67 22.61 -19.38
C ASP A 34 -20.37 22.19 -20.07
N ALA A 35 -20.10 22.78 -21.24
CA ALA A 35 -18.84 22.59 -21.95
C ALA A 35 -17.65 23.03 -21.08
N SER A 36 -16.60 22.21 -21.07
CA SER A 36 -15.37 22.50 -20.32
C SER A 36 -14.74 23.83 -20.79
N PRO A 37 -14.47 24.79 -19.90
CA PRO A 37 -13.87 26.07 -20.28
C PRO A 37 -12.43 25.92 -20.80
N ASN A 38 -11.77 24.80 -20.51
CA ASN A 38 -10.39 24.54 -20.95
C ASN A 38 -10.32 23.91 -22.35
N THR A 39 -11.35 23.17 -22.77
CA THR A 39 -11.33 22.36 -24.00
C THR A 39 -12.47 22.65 -24.95
N GLY A 40 -13.52 23.35 -24.50
CA GLY A 40 -14.75 23.62 -25.26
C GLY A 40 -15.61 22.38 -25.51
N LEU A 41 -15.28 21.24 -24.91
CA LEU A 41 -15.98 19.97 -25.10
C LEU A 41 -16.85 19.65 -23.88
N GLU A 42 -18.01 19.07 -24.15
CA GLU A 42 -18.84 18.42 -23.14
C GLU A 42 -18.31 17.00 -22.90
N TYR A 43 -18.16 16.64 -21.64
CA TYR A 43 -17.74 15.30 -21.23
C TYR A 43 -18.88 14.60 -20.52
N SER A 44 -19.19 13.38 -20.94
CA SER A 44 -20.12 12.54 -20.20
C SER A 44 -19.56 12.26 -18.80
N GLN A 45 -20.46 12.02 -17.84
CA GLN A 45 -20.05 11.77 -16.46
C GLN A 45 -19.16 10.53 -16.31
N GLY A 46 -19.38 9.51 -17.15
CA GLY A 46 -18.50 8.33 -17.22
C GLY A 46 -17.08 8.65 -17.69
N GLN A 47 -16.89 9.61 -18.59
CA GLN A 47 -15.55 10.05 -19.01
C GLN A 47 -14.82 10.78 -17.89
N VAL A 48 -15.50 11.71 -17.21
CA VAL A 48 -14.93 12.44 -16.06
C VAL A 48 -14.52 11.47 -14.96
N PHE A 49 -15.39 10.50 -14.62
CA PHE A 49 -15.05 9.42 -13.70
C PHE A 49 -13.82 8.65 -14.14
N GLY A 50 -13.75 8.24 -15.41
CA GLY A 50 -12.61 7.52 -15.97
C GLY A 50 -11.29 8.29 -15.83
N PHE A 51 -11.28 9.58 -16.16
CA PHE A 51 -10.09 10.43 -16.01
C PHE A 51 -9.66 10.58 -14.56
N LEU A 52 -10.63 10.78 -13.66
CA LEU A 52 -10.35 10.89 -12.23
C LEU A 52 -9.84 9.57 -11.65
N ALA A 53 -10.43 8.44 -12.04
CA ALA A 53 -9.98 7.12 -11.63
C ALA A 53 -8.53 6.84 -12.06
N LEU A 54 -8.15 7.24 -13.28
CA LEU A 54 -6.78 7.11 -13.79
C LEU A 54 -5.75 7.88 -12.95
N ILE A 55 -6.15 8.94 -12.26
CA ILE A 55 -5.26 9.75 -11.41
C ILE A 55 -5.35 9.29 -9.94
N CYS A 56 -6.56 9.17 -9.40
CA CYS A 56 -6.79 8.87 -7.99
C CYS A 56 -6.33 7.45 -7.61
N ILE A 57 -6.45 6.46 -8.50
CA ILE A 57 -6.02 5.08 -8.22
C ILE A 57 -4.51 4.99 -8.05
N PRO A 58 -3.66 5.44 -9.01
CA PRO A 58 -2.20 5.45 -8.83
C PRO A 58 -1.74 6.26 -7.62
N VAL A 59 -2.37 7.42 -7.35
CA VAL A 59 -2.06 8.22 -6.16
C VAL A 59 -2.40 7.45 -4.88
N GLY A 60 -3.58 6.82 -4.81
CA GLY A 60 -3.99 5.99 -3.69
C GLY A 60 -3.06 4.79 -3.48
N LEU A 61 -2.66 4.13 -4.56
CA LEU A 61 -1.66 3.06 -4.55
C LEU A 61 -0.30 3.52 -4.03
N ALA A 62 0.19 4.67 -4.51
CA ALA A 62 1.47 5.23 -4.10
C ALA A 62 1.48 5.60 -2.61
N VAL A 63 0.43 6.25 -2.12
CA VAL A 63 0.28 6.62 -0.71
C VAL A 63 0.19 5.38 0.17
N ALA A 64 -0.68 4.43 -0.17
CA ALA A 64 -0.84 3.21 0.62
C ALA A 64 0.42 2.31 0.57
N GLY A 65 1.09 2.25 -0.59
CA GLY A 65 2.37 1.57 -0.75
C GLY A 65 3.47 2.20 0.11
N LEU A 66 3.56 3.53 0.15
CA LEU A 66 4.49 4.24 1.02
C LEU A 66 4.21 3.94 2.49
N ILE A 67 2.94 4.00 2.91
CA ILE A 67 2.52 3.63 4.27
C ILE A 67 2.96 2.20 4.58
N ALA A 68 2.69 1.25 3.69
CA ALA A 68 3.06 -0.15 3.87
C ALA A 68 4.58 -0.33 4.02
N LEU A 69 5.38 0.40 3.23
CA LEU A 69 6.84 0.40 3.34
C LEU A 69 7.31 0.97 4.67
N LEU A 70 6.68 2.02 5.19
CA LEU A 70 7.02 2.59 6.50
C LEU A 70 6.74 1.58 7.63
N PHE A 71 5.61 0.89 7.58
CA PHE A 71 5.28 -0.18 8.54
C PHE A 71 6.28 -1.34 8.48
N ASP A 72 6.65 -1.79 7.28
CA ASP A 72 7.63 -2.86 7.10
C ASP A 72 9.03 -2.45 7.61
N ARG A 73 9.42 -1.19 7.39
CA ARG A 73 10.68 -0.61 7.90
C ARG A 73 10.71 -0.54 9.43
N SER A 74 9.58 -0.22 10.07
CA SER A 74 9.48 -0.23 11.54
C SER A 74 9.51 -1.64 12.10
N SER A 75 8.79 -2.58 11.46
CA SER A 75 8.72 -3.98 11.88
C SER A 75 10.06 -4.70 11.75
N SER A 76 10.80 -4.46 10.67
CA SER A 76 12.14 -5.04 10.48
C SER A 76 13.17 -4.54 11.48
N ARG A 77 13.03 -3.30 11.98
CA ARG A 77 13.87 -2.78 13.07
C ARG A 77 13.60 -3.51 14.40
N HIS A 78 12.34 -3.83 14.70
CA HIS A 78 11.96 -4.51 15.95
C HIS A 78 12.20 -6.03 15.92
N ALA A 79 12.14 -6.66 14.74
CA ALA A 79 12.36 -8.11 14.60
C ALA A 79 13.80 -8.57 14.93
N ARG A 80 14.75 -7.63 15.10
CA ARG A 80 16.14 -7.94 15.49
C ARG A 80 16.30 -8.24 16.98
N GLU A 81 15.28 -8.00 17.80
CA GLU A 81 15.36 -8.18 19.26
C GLU A 81 14.94 -9.58 19.74
N VAL A 82 14.43 -10.46 18.85
CA VAL A 82 13.95 -11.80 19.24
C VAL A 82 14.53 -12.90 18.34
N THR A 83 15.84 -12.89 18.13
CA THR A 83 16.58 -14.15 17.96
C THR A 83 17.23 -14.44 19.30
N VAL A 84 16.40 -14.97 20.21
CA VAL A 84 16.80 -15.47 21.52
C VAL A 84 17.94 -16.48 21.34
N SER A 85 18.98 -16.28 22.14
CA SER A 85 20.18 -17.10 22.24
C SER A 85 19.84 -18.60 22.26
N HIS A 86 20.21 -19.34 21.22
CA HIS A 86 20.48 -20.76 21.38
C HIS A 86 21.88 -20.87 21.99
N GLU A 87 21.94 -20.76 23.31
CA GLU A 87 23.08 -21.24 24.11
C GLU A 87 23.13 -22.76 23.90
N SER A 88 23.89 -23.23 22.91
CA SER A 88 24.25 -24.64 22.84
C SER A 88 25.27 -24.90 23.96
N VAL A 89 24.77 -25.31 25.12
CA VAL A 89 25.60 -25.85 26.20
C VAL A 89 26.36 -27.04 25.62
N THR A 90 27.63 -26.81 25.30
CA THR A 90 28.57 -27.88 25.01
C THR A 90 28.97 -28.45 26.35
N ASP A 91 28.30 -29.52 26.79
CA ASP A 91 28.86 -30.37 27.82
C ASP A 91 30.00 -31.16 27.16
N ASN A 92 31.19 -30.56 27.16
CA ASN A 92 32.44 -31.21 26.81
C ASN A 92 33.13 -31.61 28.11
N PRO A 93 32.89 -32.83 28.64
CA PRO A 93 33.80 -33.42 29.61
C PRO A 93 35.06 -33.87 28.86
N ALA A 94 35.95 -32.92 28.56
CA ALA A 94 37.32 -33.22 28.18
C ALA A 94 38.19 -33.34 29.43
N GLY A 95 38.83 -34.49 29.58
CA GLY A 95 39.94 -34.75 30.51
C GLY A 95 39.51 -35.47 31.78
N ASP A 96 40.07 -36.61 32.17
CA ASP A 96 41.47 -37.05 31.97
C ASP A 96 41.62 -38.58 32.16
N PRO A 97 42.52 -39.25 31.41
CA PRO A 97 43.00 -40.63 31.64
C PRO A 97 43.79 -40.85 32.95
N ALA A 98 43.53 -41.99 33.61
CA ALA A 98 44.48 -42.72 34.44
C ALA A 98 44.11 -44.21 34.50
#